data_AF-A0A0K0FTE6-F1
#
_entry.id   AF-A0A0K0FTE6-F1
#
_cell.length_a   1.000
_cell.length_b   1.000
_cell.length_c   1.000
_cell.angle_alpha   90.00
_cell.angle_beta   90.00
_cell.angle_gamma   90.00
#
_symmetry.space_group_name_H-M   'P 1'
#
loop_
_entity.id
_entity.type
_entity.pdbx_description
1 polymer ?
#
loop_
_entity_poly.entity_id
_entity_poly.type
_entity_poly.pdbx_seq_one_letter_code
_entity_poly.pdbx_strand_id
1 'polypeptide(L)'
;MTLNSKPDVSFATNRIAKYAANPKLNYSSELTRIIFYLKYRPDGTLKYIKRSKNFKLECLSDASFAHSNTDLRSITSMVCYLNNNLFYRLTKRQTKVARSTFIAELFSLVYSTDTLMHTRKFVKFFKPESKLFLCTDNILLFISLKHDAGYSSKSKAVDIDFIYLNL
;
A
#
# COMPACT_ATOMS: atom_id res chain seq x y z
N MET A 1 10.84 15.77 6.61
CA MET A 1 10.92 15.90 5.13
C MET A 1 10.40 14.59 4.53
N THR A 2 9.10 14.49 4.28
CA THR A 2 8.47 13.22 3.90
C THR A 2 8.67 12.95 2.40
N LEU A 3 9.75 12.22 2.08
CA LEU A 3 10.02 11.64 0.76
C LEU A 3 8.82 10.82 0.21
N ASN A 4 7.91 10.40 1.11
CA ASN A 4 6.71 9.59 0.87
C ASN A 4 5.63 10.26 0.01
N SER A 5 5.86 11.49 -0.47
CA SER A 5 4.85 12.31 -1.16
C SER A 5 5.06 12.45 -2.68
N LYS A 6 6.22 12.02 -3.20
CA LYS A 6 6.54 12.03 -4.63
C LYS A 6 6.56 10.59 -5.17
N PRO A 7 5.46 10.09 -5.77
CA PRO A 7 5.38 8.69 -6.20
C PRO A 7 6.39 8.35 -7.31
N ASP A 8 6.74 9.32 -8.14
CA ASP A 8 7.82 9.27 -9.14
C ASP A 8 9.18 9.03 -8.49
N VAL A 9 9.52 9.82 -7.45
CA VAL A 9 10.77 9.67 -6.70
C VAL A 9 10.80 8.36 -5.94
N SER A 10 9.72 8.04 -5.21
CA SER A 10 9.61 6.81 -4.42
C SER A 10 9.80 5.57 -5.28
N PHE A 11 9.21 5.56 -6.47
CA PHE A 11 9.39 4.48 -7.44
C PHE A 11 10.85 4.37 -7.91
N ALA A 12 11.46 5.49 -8.31
CA ALA A 12 12.85 5.53 -8.77
C ALA A 12 13.82 5.08 -7.66
N THR A 13 13.64 5.56 -6.43
CA THR A 13 14.46 5.16 -5.28
C THR A 13 14.27 3.69 -4.94
N ASN A 14 13.02 3.19 -4.96
CA ASN A 14 12.74 1.77 -4.68
C ASN A 14 13.34 0.85 -5.74
N ARG A 15 13.42 1.29 -7.01
CA ARG A 15 14.06 0.53 -8.08
C ARG A 15 15.56 0.39 -7.84
N ILE A 16 16.24 1.48 -7.51
CA ILE A 16 17.70 1.50 -7.29
C ILE A 16 18.07 0.82 -5.96
N ALA A 17 17.24 0.96 -4.92
CA ALA A 17 17.49 0.36 -3.61
C ALA A 17 17.65 -1.17 -3.65
N LYS A 18 17.05 -1.86 -4.63
CA LYS A 18 17.25 -3.31 -4.85
C LYS A 18 18.72 -3.68 -5.13
N TYR A 19 19.49 -2.76 -5.68
CA TYR A 19 20.91 -2.95 -6.00
C TYR A 19 21.84 -2.32 -4.96
N ALA A 20 21.31 -1.81 -3.83
CA ALA A 20 22.12 -1.18 -2.80
C ALA A 20 23.16 -2.13 -2.17
N ALA A 21 22.86 -3.44 -2.14
CA ALA A 21 23.78 -4.46 -1.64
C ALA A 21 25.00 -4.70 -2.56
N ASN A 22 24.86 -4.44 -3.87
CA ASN A 22 25.96 -4.54 -4.84
C ASN A 22 25.78 -3.52 -5.98
N PRO A 23 26.21 -2.26 -5.77
CA PRO A 23 25.95 -1.17 -6.70
C PRO A 23 26.81 -1.31 -7.97
N LYS A 24 26.17 -1.61 -9.10
CA LYS A 24 26.84 -1.54 -10.42
C LYS A 24 27.00 -0.07 -10.84
N LEU A 25 28.08 0.24 -11.58
CA LEU A 25 28.40 1.60 -12.05
C LEU A 25 27.23 2.30 -12.74
N ASN A 26 26.43 1.57 -13.52
CA ASN A 26 25.25 2.10 -14.22
C ASN A 26 24.22 2.71 -13.26
N TYR A 27 24.01 2.12 -12.08
CA TYR A 27 23.04 2.60 -11.09
C TYR A 27 23.50 3.86 -10.35
N SER A 28 24.81 4.13 -10.30
CA SER A 28 25.34 5.33 -9.65
C SER A 28 24.82 6.61 -10.32
N SER A 29 24.81 6.64 -11.66
CA SER A 29 24.31 7.77 -12.45
C SER A 29 22.81 8.01 -12.27
N GLU A 30 22.01 6.94 -12.16
CA GLU A 30 20.58 7.03 -11.88
C GLU A 30 20.34 7.61 -10.48
N LEU A 31 21.15 7.21 -9.50
CA LEU A 31 21.08 7.70 -8.13
C LEU A 31 21.46 9.18 -8.06
N THR A 32 22.50 9.60 -8.79
CA THR A 32 22.87 11.02 -8.91
C THR A 32 21.75 11.86 -9.53
N ARG A 33 21.06 11.33 -10.56
CA ARG A 33 19.89 12.01 -11.17
C ARG A 33 18.75 12.21 -10.17
N ILE A 34 18.45 11.22 -9.32
CA ILE A 34 17.43 11.36 -8.27
C ILE A 34 17.84 12.45 -7.27
N ILE A 35 19.10 12.45 -6.82
CA ILE A 35 19.62 13.46 -5.89
C ILE A 35 19.51 14.87 -6.51
N PHE A 36 19.92 15.03 -7.78
CA PHE A 36 19.80 16.32 -8.47
C PHE A 36 18.36 16.74 -8.67
N TYR A 37 17.45 15.82 -9.01
CA TYR A 37 16.02 16.12 -9.10
C TYR A 37 15.45 16.63 -7.78
N LEU A 38 15.83 16.01 -6.66
CA LEU A 38 15.43 16.47 -5.33
C LEU A 38 16.02 17.84 -4.98
N LYS A 39 17.27 18.11 -5.37
CA LYS A 39 17.97 19.38 -5.11
C LYS A 39 17.41 20.54 -5.94
N TYR A 40 17.11 20.32 -7.21
CA TYR A 40 16.73 21.37 -8.16
C TYR A 40 15.22 21.53 -8.35
N ARG A 41 14.39 20.65 -7.76
CA ARG A 41 12.92 20.82 -7.69
C ARG A 41 12.38 20.69 -6.26
N PRO A 42 12.62 21.69 -5.39
CA PRO A 42 12.03 21.74 -4.05
C PRO A 42 10.50 21.93 -4.09
N ASP A 43 9.93 22.43 -5.19
CA ASP A 43 8.55 22.95 -5.30
C ASP A 43 7.41 21.91 -5.29
N GLY A 44 7.65 20.70 -4.79
CA GLY A 44 6.68 19.60 -4.80
C GLY A 44 6.21 19.21 -3.40
N THR A 45 5.83 20.17 -2.56
CA THR A 45 5.29 19.86 -1.23
C THR A 45 3.79 19.54 -1.35
N LEU A 46 3.38 18.38 -0.83
CA LEU A 46 1.96 18.09 -0.63
C LEU A 46 1.45 19.02 0.48
N LYS A 47 0.61 19.99 0.11
CA LYS A 47 -0.11 20.81 1.08
C LYS A 47 -1.26 19.99 1.65
N TYR A 48 -1.27 19.79 2.96
CA TYR A 48 -2.46 19.30 3.64
C TYR A 48 -3.53 20.39 3.59
N ILE A 49 -4.58 20.17 2.79
CA ILE A 49 -5.72 21.08 2.71
C ILE A 49 -6.87 20.36 3.39
N LYS A 50 -7.37 20.90 4.50
CA LYS A 50 -8.55 20.33 5.16
C LYS A 50 -9.77 20.50 4.23
N ARG A 51 -10.02 19.49 3.39
CA ARG A 51 -11.09 19.50 2.39
C ARG A 51 -12.46 19.10 2.96
N SER A 52 -12.50 18.49 4.14
CA SER A 52 -13.72 17.95 4.75
C SER A 52 -13.82 18.30 6.24
N LYS A 53 -15.05 18.57 6.70
CA LYS A 53 -15.39 18.67 8.13
C LYS A 53 -15.44 17.30 8.81
N ASN A 54 -15.74 16.24 8.05
CA ASN A 54 -15.86 14.88 8.55
C ASN A 54 -14.50 14.17 8.55
N PHE A 55 -14.19 13.49 9.65
CA PHE A 55 -12.96 12.75 9.81
C PHE A 55 -13.06 11.39 9.09
N LYS A 56 -12.37 11.26 7.95
CA LYS A 56 -12.36 10.04 7.11
C LYS A 56 -10.94 9.50 6.99
N LEU A 57 -10.72 8.27 7.43
CA LEU A 57 -9.51 7.49 7.16
C LEU A 57 -9.82 6.50 6.05
N GLU A 58 -9.12 6.58 4.93
CA GLU A 58 -9.35 5.76 3.75
C GLU A 58 -8.05 5.11 3.30
N CYS A 59 -8.07 3.84 2.96
CA CYS A 59 -6.92 3.12 2.41
C CYS A 59 -7.31 2.42 1.11
N LEU A 60 -6.57 2.70 0.06
CA LEU A 60 -6.66 2.01 -1.22
C LEU A 60 -5.59 0.91 -1.23
N SER A 61 -5.99 -0.32 -1.49
CA SER A 61 -5.11 -1.49 -1.64
C SER A 61 -5.09 -1.93 -3.10
N ASP A 62 -3.92 -2.28 -3.60
CA ASP A 62 -3.71 -2.85 -4.94
C ASP A 62 -2.55 -3.87 -4.91
N ALA A 63 -2.62 -4.92 -5.72
CA ALA A 63 -1.53 -5.87 -5.89
C ALA A 63 -1.24 -6.15 -7.36
N SER A 64 0.03 -6.06 -7.74
CA SER A 64 0.49 -6.57 -9.03
C SER A 64 1.00 -8.01 -8.90
N PHE A 65 0.34 -8.93 -9.57
CA PHE A 65 0.69 -10.35 -9.60
C PHE A 65 1.96 -10.60 -10.43
N ALA A 66 2.85 -11.47 -9.92
CA ALA A 66 3.99 -12.03 -10.65
C ALA A 66 4.87 -11.00 -11.40
N HIS A 67 5.13 -9.84 -10.78
CA HIS A 67 5.87 -8.73 -11.40
C HIS A 67 7.36 -9.04 -11.72
N SER A 68 7.86 -10.24 -11.42
CA SER A 68 9.27 -10.62 -11.58
C SER A 68 9.40 -12.06 -12.04
N ASN A 69 10.04 -12.25 -13.19
CA ASN A 69 10.26 -13.57 -13.80
C ASN A 69 11.21 -14.47 -12.98
N THR A 70 12.00 -13.90 -12.06
CA THR A 70 12.98 -14.67 -11.26
C THR A 70 12.38 -15.20 -9.96
N ASP A 71 11.56 -14.39 -9.27
CA ASP A 71 11.08 -14.74 -7.92
C ASP A 71 9.57 -14.99 -7.87
N LEU A 72 8.82 -14.67 -8.95
CA LEU A 72 7.36 -14.79 -9.06
C LEU A 72 6.54 -14.11 -7.94
N ARG A 73 7.20 -13.27 -7.12
CA ARG A 73 6.57 -12.57 -6.00
C ARG A 73 5.80 -11.35 -6.48
N SER A 74 4.55 -11.27 -6.05
CA SER A 74 3.68 -10.11 -6.26
C SER A 74 4.16 -8.88 -5.48
N ILE A 75 3.74 -7.70 -5.92
CA ILE A 75 4.01 -6.43 -5.24
C ILE A 75 2.68 -5.89 -4.72
N THR A 76 2.60 -5.72 -3.41
CA THR A 76 1.52 -5.00 -2.72
C THR A 76 1.80 -3.51 -2.79
N SER A 77 0.78 -2.73 -3.12
CA SER A 77 0.80 -1.29 -3.00
C SER A 77 -0.41 -0.82 -2.19
N MET A 78 -0.20 0.21 -1.38
CA MET A 78 -1.28 0.86 -0.65
C MET A 78 -1.10 2.36 -0.64
N VAL A 79 -2.22 3.06 -0.59
CA VAL A 79 -2.29 4.51 -0.49
C VAL A 79 -3.33 4.90 0.55
N CYS A 80 -2.92 5.56 1.63
CA CYS A 80 -3.81 5.98 2.71
C CYS A 80 -4.04 7.50 2.71
N TYR A 81 -5.31 7.88 2.85
CA TYR A 81 -5.80 9.24 2.91
C TYR A 81 -6.41 9.55 4.27
N LEU A 82 -6.15 10.75 4.75
CA LEU A 82 -6.74 11.35 5.94
C LEU A 82 -7.46 12.64 5.52
N ASN A 83 -8.80 12.64 5.60
CA ASN A 83 -9.64 13.76 5.17
C ASN A 83 -9.34 14.19 3.72
N ASN A 84 -9.23 13.21 2.82
CA ASN A 84 -8.89 13.40 1.40
C ASN A 84 -7.49 13.98 1.14
N ASN A 85 -6.59 13.91 2.12
CA ASN A 85 -5.18 14.21 1.94
C ASN A 85 -4.35 12.95 2.06
N LEU A 86 -3.48 12.70 1.08
CA LEU A 86 -2.52 11.62 1.13
C LEU A 86 -1.58 11.83 2.31
N PHE A 87 -1.52 10.88 3.24
CA PHE A 87 -0.57 10.94 4.37
C PHE A 87 0.41 9.77 4.37
N TYR A 88 0.04 8.65 3.75
CA TYR A 88 0.90 7.46 3.70
C TYR A 88 0.74 6.73 2.37
N ARG A 89 1.85 6.23 1.84
CA ARG A 89 1.89 5.36 0.66
C ARG A 89 2.99 4.34 0.88
N LEU A 90 2.76 3.12 0.42
CA LEU A 90 3.73 2.04 0.48
C LEU A 90 3.65 1.18 -0.78
N THR A 91 4.81 0.72 -1.24
CA THR A 91 4.95 -0.33 -2.25
C THR A 91 5.92 -1.36 -1.71
N LYS A 92 5.47 -2.60 -1.51
CA LYS A 92 6.24 -3.65 -0.85
C LYS A 92 6.09 -4.96 -1.61
N ARG A 93 7.20 -5.68 -1.75
CA ARG A 93 7.18 -7.04 -2.29
C ARG A 93 6.57 -7.99 -1.26
N GLN A 94 5.63 -8.83 -1.69
CA GLN A 94 5.02 -9.81 -0.81
C GLN A 94 6.05 -10.85 -0.35
N THR A 95 5.96 -11.25 0.92
CA THR A 95 6.81 -12.30 1.50
C THR A 95 6.38 -13.69 1.01
N LYS A 96 5.06 -13.90 0.88
CA LYS A 96 4.45 -15.10 0.33
C LYS A 96 4.33 -14.99 -1.19
N VAL A 97 4.49 -16.12 -1.89
CA VAL A 97 4.22 -16.21 -3.33
C VAL A 97 2.71 -16.45 -3.49
N ALA A 98 2.02 -15.50 -4.10
CA ALA A 98 0.63 -15.70 -4.49
C ALA A 98 0.56 -16.61 -5.71
N ARG A 99 -0.45 -17.51 -5.75
CA ARG A 99 -0.66 -18.43 -6.88
C ARG A 99 -1.73 -17.93 -7.86
N SER A 100 -2.38 -16.82 -7.54
CA SER A 100 -3.37 -16.14 -8.38
C SER A 100 -3.38 -14.64 -8.08
N THR A 101 -3.96 -13.85 -8.98
CA THR A 101 -4.23 -12.41 -8.77
C THR A 101 -5.10 -12.19 -7.54
N PHE A 102 -6.15 -12.99 -7.37
CA PHE A 102 -7.04 -12.95 -6.21
C PHE A 102 -6.29 -13.09 -4.88
N ILE A 103 -5.39 -14.07 -4.77
CA ILE A 103 -4.60 -14.29 -3.54
C ILE A 103 -3.62 -13.14 -3.32
N ALA A 104 -3.00 -12.62 -4.40
CA ALA A 104 -2.09 -11.48 -4.29
C ALA A 104 -2.82 -10.25 -3.75
N GLU A 105 -4.01 -9.97 -4.26
CA GLU A 105 -4.83 -8.86 -3.82
C GLU A 105 -5.35 -9.04 -2.40
N LEU A 106 -5.76 -10.24 -2.01
CA LEU A 106 -6.14 -10.51 -0.63
C LEU A 106 -4.99 -10.24 0.33
N PHE A 107 -3.77 -10.70 0.03
CA PHE A 107 -2.61 -10.39 0.88
C PHE A 107 -2.33 -8.89 0.97
N SER A 108 -2.52 -8.15 -0.13
CA SER A 108 -2.43 -6.69 -0.12
C SER A 108 -3.50 -6.06 0.77
N LEU A 109 -4.72 -6.58 0.71
CA LEU A 109 -5.85 -6.10 1.47
C LEU A 109 -5.64 -6.30 2.98
N VAL A 110 -5.22 -7.50 3.39
CA VAL A 110 -4.90 -7.84 4.80
C VAL A 110 -3.76 -6.97 5.32
N TYR A 111 -2.72 -6.74 4.52
CA TYR A 111 -1.63 -5.85 4.93
C TYR A 111 -2.12 -4.40 5.09
N SER A 112 -3.01 -3.98 4.20
CA SER A 112 -3.61 -2.65 4.23
C SER A 112 -4.55 -2.47 5.42
N THR A 113 -5.29 -3.50 5.86
CA THR A 113 -6.11 -3.41 7.07
C THR A 113 -5.29 -3.33 8.33
N ASP A 114 -4.22 -4.11 8.46
CA ASP A 114 -3.35 -4.06 9.64
C ASP A 114 -2.76 -2.66 9.84
N THR A 115 -2.17 -2.10 8.79
CA THR A 115 -1.64 -0.73 8.81
C THR A 115 -2.71 0.31 9.10
N LEU A 116 -3.89 0.19 8.51
CA LEU A 116 -4.97 1.14 8.75
C LEU A 116 -5.59 0.97 10.17
N MET A 117 -5.61 -0.23 10.75
CA MET A 117 -6.00 -0.47 12.14
C MET A 117 -4.98 0.11 13.13
N HIS A 118 -3.68 -0.02 12.84
CA HIS A 118 -2.63 0.66 13.60
C HIS A 118 -2.77 2.18 13.56
N THR A 119 -3.02 2.76 12.38
CA THR A 119 -3.26 4.21 12.27
C THR A 119 -4.55 4.65 12.96
N ARG A 120 -5.62 3.84 12.93
CA ARG A 120 -6.87 4.10 13.67
C ARG A 120 -6.61 4.22 15.17
N LYS A 121 -5.80 3.33 15.76
CA LYS A 121 -5.46 3.39 17.19
C LYS A 121 -4.84 4.74 17.56
N PHE A 122 -3.92 5.24 16.72
CA PHE A 122 -3.31 6.56 16.91
C PHE A 122 -4.31 7.71 16.71
N VAL A 123 -5.13 7.63 15.66
CA VAL A 123 -6.15 8.65 15.34
C VAL A 123 -7.20 8.78 16.44
N LYS A 124 -7.61 7.66 17.07
CA LYS A 124 -8.64 7.64 18.11
C LYS A 124 -8.32 8.57 19.29
N PHE A 125 -7.04 8.80 19.59
CA PHE A 125 -6.61 9.75 20.63
C PHE A 125 -7.05 11.19 20.34
N PHE A 126 -7.12 11.57 19.06
CA PHE A 126 -7.50 12.93 18.63
C PHE A 126 -8.96 13.02 18.18
N LYS A 127 -9.47 11.95 17.54
CA LYS A 127 -10.83 11.86 16.98
C LYS A 127 -11.38 10.43 17.14
N PRO A 128 -12.18 10.16 18.18
CA PRO A 128 -12.72 8.84 18.45
C PRO A 128 -13.74 8.38 17.38
N GLU A 129 -14.53 9.31 16.82
CA GLU A 129 -15.53 9.06 15.77
C GLU A 129 -14.94 8.97 14.36
N SER A 130 -13.77 8.35 14.21
CA SER A 130 -13.16 8.17 12.89
C SER A 130 -13.90 7.09 12.09
N LYS A 131 -14.45 7.45 10.93
CA LYS A 131 -14.94 6.47 9.95
C LYS A 131 -13.78 5.96 9.10
N LEU A 132 -13.86 4.70 8.72
CA LEU A 132 -12.74 3.96 8.21
C LEU A 132 -13.18 3.20 6.96
N PHE A 133 -12.41 3.37 5.88
CA PHE A 133 -12.75 2.88 4.55
C PHE A 133 -11.55 2.12 3.98
N LEU A 134 -11.82 0.92 3.49
CA LEU A 134 -10.87 0.10 2.78
C LEU A 134 -11.42 -0.13 1.36
N CYS A 135 -10.61 0.18 0.35
CA CYS A 135 -11.01 0.06 -1.04
C CYS A 135 -10.04 -0.86 -1.79
N THR A 136 -10.61 -1.66 -2.68
CA THR A 136 -9.95 -2.60 -3.59
C THR A 136 -10.64 -2.47 -4.95
N ASP A 137 -9.89 -2.66 -6.02
CA ASP A 137 -10.38 -2.66 -7.40
C ASP A 137 -10.86 -4.04 -7.88
N ASN A 138 -10.60 -5.11 -7.13
CA ASN A 138 -11.07 -6.45 -7.46
C ASN A 138 -12.47 -6.73 -6.91
N ILE A 139 -13.41 -6.67 -7.85
CA ILE A 139 -14.82 -6.89 -7.62
C ILE A 139 -15.09 -8.29 -7.03
N LEU A 140 -14.37 -9.33 -7.48
CA LEU A 140 -14.58 -10.68 -6.94
C LEU A 140 -14.23 -10.74 -5.45
N LEU A 141 -13.10 -10.15 -5.06
CA LEU A 141 -12.68 -10.06 -3.65
C LEU A 141 -13.74 -9.33 -2.80
N PHE A 142 -14.25 -8.21 -3.32
CA PHE A 142 -15.28 -7.43 -2.65
C PHE A 142 -16.61 -8.18 -2.48
N ILE A 143 -17.06 -8.89 -3.52
CA ILE A 143 -18.26 -9.72 -3.48
C ILE A 143 -18.06 -10.85 -2.46
N SER A 144 -16.92 -11.53 -2.50
CA SER A 144 -16.59 -12.61 -1.54
C SER A 144 -16.61 -12.12 -0.10
N LEU A 145 -16.09 -10.92 0.19
CA LEU A 145 -16.12 -10.32 1.53
C LEU A 145 -17.53 -9.92 1.99
N LYS A 146 -18.41 -9.53 1.05
CA LYS A 146 -19.78 -9.11 1.38
C LYS A 146 -20.75 -10.27 1.55
N HIS A 147 -20.60 -11.32 0.75
CA HIS A 147 -21.58 -12.41 0.70
C HIS A 147 -21.32 -13.52 1.71
N ASP A 148 -20.08 -13.67 2.22
CA ASP A 148 -19.75 -14.66 3.24
C ASP A 148 -18.66 -14.12 4.18
N ALA A 149 -18.87 -14.25 5.49
CA ALA A 149 -17.79 -14.22 6.48
C ALA A 149 -16.93 -15.50 6.39
N GLY A 150 -16.46 -15.84 5.19
CA GLY A 150 -15.36 -16.77 4.94
C GLY A 150 -15.62 -18.26 5.18
N TYR A 151 -16.78 -18.81 4.83
CA TYR A 151 -16.99 -20.26 4.87
C TYR A 151 -17.36 -20.85 3.50
N SER A 152 -16.40 -20.82 2.58
CA SER A 152 -16.38 -21.76 1.45
C SER A 152 -15.39 -22.87 1.76
N SER A 153 -15.81 -24.13 1.66
CA SER A 153 -15.00 -25.33 1.96
C SER A 153 -13.68 -25.47 1.17
N LYS A 154 -13.40 -24.53 0.24
CA LYS A 154 -12.20 -24.47 -0.61
C LYS A 154 -11.11 -23.51 -0.10
N SER A 155 -11.31 -22.77 0.99
CA SER A 155 -10.44 -21.64 1.39
C SER A 155 -9.68 -21.80 2.72
N LYS A 156 -9.45 -23.02 3.23
CA LYS A 156 -8.79 -23.24 4.55
C LYS A 156 -7.48 -22.47 4.81
N ALA A 157 -6.66 -22.21 3.79
CA ALA A 157 -5.41 -21.43 3.93
C ALA A 157 -5.61 -19.90 3.88
N VAL A 158 -6.80 -19.46 3.49
CA VAL A 158 -7.24 -18.10 3.22
C VAL A 158 -8.25 -17.63 4.28
N ASP A 159 -8.84 -18.57 5.02
CA ASP A 159 -9.84 -18.33 6.07
C ASP A 159 -9.32 -17.41 7.19
N ILE A 160 -8.05 -17.56 7.62
CA ILE A 160 -7.45 -16.68 8.65
C ILE A 160 -7.41 -15.22 8.16
N ASP A 161 -7.03 -15.04 6.90
CA ASP A 161 -6.92 -13.73 6.26
C ASP A 161 -8.30 -13.09 6.08
N PHE A 162 -9.33 -13.87 5.74
CA PHE A 162 -10.73 -13.39 5.68
C PHE A 162 -11.33 -13.09 7.06
N ILE A 163 -11.05 -13.89 8.09
CA ILE A 163 -11.48 -13.62 9.47
C ILE A 163 -10.88 -12.30 9.96
N TYR A 164 -9.59 -12.05 9.65
CA TYR A 164 -8.91 -10.82 10.03
C TYR A 164 -9.51 -9.56 9.38
N LEU A 165 -10.09 -9.69 8.19
CA LEU A 165 -10.73 -8.59 7.46
C LEU A 165 -12.12 -8.20 7.98
N ASN A 166 -12.77 -9.05 8.77
CA ASN A 166 -14.14 -8.85 9.29
C ASN A 166 -14.19 -8.19 10.69
N LEU A 167 -13.10 -7.58 11.16
CA LEU A 167 -12.95 -6.89 12.46
C LEU A 167 -12.82 -5.36 12.32
#